data_AF-A0A1R4EIZ3-F1
#
_entry.id   AF-A0A1R4EIZ3-F1
#
_cell.length_a   1.000
_cell.length_b   1.000
_cell.length_c   1.000
_cell.angle_alpha   90.00
_cell.angle_beta   90.00
_cell.angle_gamma   90.00
#
_symmetry.space_group_name_H-M   'P 1'
#
loop_
_entity.id
_entity.type
_entity.pdbx_description
1 polymer ?
#
loop_
_entity_poly.entity_id
_entity_poly.type
_entity_poly.pdbx_seq_one_letter_code
_entity_poly.pdbx_strand_id
1 'polypeptide(L)'
;MISKILPSVAFAALLALSVGQATAASPSELISLQGDNGQDLPLGDMFILFAWMEDGCVGDGFIYDSIKEHNTKFINRTMKMKMLAEPNENDEIYEFFITPRSQWAPGFSPLMKDVSIHTNHEYTEYHIKFADGVKYREQPIKEYHYKFRPESEGGAHVLKFAKNANMQSVLKHFKTRQTLDYVTGEMFDQKAEFDRNNNTLTCYY
;
A
#
# COMPACT_ATOMS: atom_id res chain seq x y z
N MET A 1 -18.92 -64.42 -32.86
CA MET A 1 -19.71 -63.30 -33.40
C MET A 1 -19.19 -62.02 -32.76
N ILE A 2 -18.52 -61.19 -33.56
CA ILE A 2 -17.91 -59.92 -33.13
C ILE A 2 -18.97 -58.83 -33.34
N SER A 3 -19.50 -58.27 -32.26
CA SER A 3 -20.38 -57.10 -32.32
C SER A 3 -19.54 -55.84 -32.19
N LYS A 4 -19.54 -55.03 -33.26
CA LYS A 4 -18.96 -53.69 -33.30
C LYS A 4 -19.95 -52.72 -32.66
N ILE A 5 -19.48 -51.93 -31.69
CA ILE A 5 -20.17 -50.71 -31.25
C ILE A 5 -19.13 -49.59 -31.26
N LEU A 6 -19.28 -48.65 -32.19
CA LEU A 6 -18.63 -47.34 -32.14
C LEU A 6 -19.30 -46.50 -31.05
N PRO A 7 -18.55 -45.70 -30.27
CA PRO A 7 -19.12 -44.52 -29.65
C PRO A 7 -18.94 -43.31 -30.58
N SER A 8 -20.08 -42.66 -30.86
CA SER A 8 -20.19 -41.35 -31.48
C SER A 8 -19.33 -40.31 -30.77
N VAL A 9 -18.67 -39.50 -31.59
CA VAL A 9 -18.01 -38.25 -31.21
C VAL A 9 -19.08 -37.24 -30.83
N ALA A 10 -19.08 -36.77 -29.57
CA ALA A 10 -19.78 -35.55 -29.17
C ALA A 10 -18.74 -34.51 -28.77
N PHE A 11 -18.68 -33.43 -29.56
CA PHE A 11 -17.82 -32.27 -29.35
C PHE A 11 -18.19 -31.59 -28.02
N ALA A 12 -17.32 -31.71 -27.02
CA ALA A 12 -17.31 -30.77 -25.91
C ALA A 12 -16.58 -29.50 -26.38
N ALA A 13 -17.32 -28.47 -26.75
CA ALA A 13 -16.78 -27.13 -26.87
C ALA A 13 -16.45 -26.64 -25.45
N LEU A 14 -15.20 -26.83 -25.01
CA LEU A 14 -14.67 -26.09 -23.87
C LEU A 14 -14.50 -24.63 -24.30
N LEU A 15 -15.41 -23.77 -23.83
CA LEU A 15 -15.17 -22.34 -23.71
C LEU A 15 -13.95 -22.14 -22.80
N ALA A 16 -12.79 -21.91 -23.41
CA ALA A 16 -11.63 -21.39 -22.71
C ALA A 16 -11.90 -19.92 -22.34
N LEU A 17 -12.62 -19.72 -21.24
CA LEU A 17 -12.59 -18.46 -20.51
C LEU A 17 -11.19 -18.34 -19.92
N SER A 18 -10.32 -17.59 -20.59
CA SER A 18 -9.06 -17.12 -20.04
C SER A 18 -9.38 -16.07 -18.97
N VAL A 19 -9.81 -16.53 -17.80
CA VAL A 19 -9.74 -15.73 -16.59
C VAL A 19 -8.26 -15.65 -16.27
N GLY A 20 -7.64 -14.50 -16.59
CA GLY A 20 -6.31 -14.17 -16.10
C GLY A 20 -6.36 -14.13 -14.59
N GLN A 21 -6.14 -15.28 -13.95
CA GLN A 21 -5.86 -15.35 -12.51
C GLN A 21 -4.54 -14.63 -12.30
N ALA A 22 -4.63 -13.38 -11.86
CA ALA A 22 -3.51 -12.70 -11.22
C ALA A 22 -3.16 -13.50 -9.97
N THR A 23 -2.17 -14.39 -10.09
CA THR A 23 -1.70 -15.23 -9.00
C THR A 23 -1.39 -14.34 -7.81
N ALA A 24 -2.05 -14.62 -6.69
CA ALA A 24 -1.62 -14.07 -5.40
C ALA A 24 -0.14 -14.42 -5.18
N ALA A 25 0.58 -13.54 -4.48
CA ALA A 25 1.92 -13.84 -3.99
C ALA A 25 1.93 -15.25 -3.38
N SER A 26 2.90 -16.08 -3.76
CA SER A 26 2.86 -17.47 -3.34
C SER A 26 3.03 -17.57 -1.83
N PRO A 27 2.40 -18.55 -1.14
CA PRO A 27 2.57 -18.74 0.30
C PRO A 27 4.04 -18.86 0.74
N SER A 28 4.94 -19.25 -0.15
CA SER A 28 6.39 -19.29 0.10
C SER A 28 7.04 -17.90 0.24
N GLU A 29 6.52 -16.86 -0.42
CA GLU A 29 6.95 -15.46 -0.19
C GLU A 29 6.48 -14.96 1.19
N LEU A 30 5.40 -15.54 1.71
CA LEU A 30 4.80 -15.22 3.01
C LEU A 30 5.45 -15.93 4.20
N ILE A 31 5.95 -17.15 4.02
CA ILE A 31 6.62 -17.90 5.09
C ILE A 31 7.95 -17.22 5.48
N SER A 32 8.54 -16.42 4.59
CA SER A 32 9.68 -15.55 4.92
C SER A 32 9.32 -14.32 5.78
N LEU A 33 8.04 -14.08 6.08
CA LEU A 33 7.56 -12.93 6.86
C LEU A 33 7.37 -13.23 8.35
N GLN A 34 7.34 -14.50 8.76
CA GLN A 34 7.48 -14.87 10.17
C GLN A 34 8.96 -15.17 10.43
N GLY A 35 9.69 -14.18 10.91
CA GLY A 35 10.99 -14.44 11.52
C GLY A 35 10.78 -15.38 12.71
N ASP A 36 11.48 -16.51 12.70
CA ASP A 36 11.59 -17.40 13.85
C ASP A 36 12.04 -16.55 15.05
N ASN A 37 11.16 -16.37 16.03
CA ASN A 37 11.40 -15.67 17.31
C ASN A 37 11.22 -14.14 17.38
N GLY A 38 10.40 -13.52 16.52
CA GLY A 38 9.89 -12.16 16.82
C GLY A 38 10.86 -10.99 16.60
N GLN A 39 11.96 -11.22 15.88
CA GLN A 39 12.85 -10.24 15.22
C GLN A 39 13.47 -10.94 14.01
N ASP A 40 13.77 -10.37 12.85
CA ASP A 40 13.67 -9.01 12.32
C ASP A 40 13.13 -9.12 10.89
N LEU A 41 12.31 -8.14 10.49
CA LEU A 41 11.92 -7.90 9.10
C LEU A 41 13.19 -7.83 8.24
N PRO A 42 13.20 -8.30 6.97
CA PRO A 42 14.36 -8.12 6.11
C PRO A 42 14.75 -6.64 6.10
N LEU A 43 15.91 -6.33 6.68
CA LEU A 43 16.45 -4.98 6.81
C LEU A 43 16.35 -4.27 5.46
N GLY A 44 15.45 -3.28 5.37
CA GLY A 44 15.31 -2.46 4.18
C GLY A 44 14.29 -2.91 3.14
N ASP A 45 13.37 -3.85 3.40
CA ASP A 45 12.18 -4.04 2.54
C ASP A 45 10.91 -3.48 3.20
N MET A 46 10.36 -2.44 2.59
CA MET A 46 9.14 -1.75 3.02
C MET A 46 7.86 -2.47 2.56
N PHE A 47 7.97 -3.64 1.93
CA PHE A 47 6.85 -4.51 1.58
C PHE A 47 5.84 -4.65 2.73
N ILE A 48 6.35 -4.91 3.94
CA ILE A 48 5.56 -5.13 5.16
C ILE A 48 4.79 -3.89 5.67
N LEU A 49 5.03 -2.72 5.09
CA LEU A 49 4.29 -1.50 5.38
C LEU A 49 3.37 -1.07 4.24
N PHE A 50 3.63 -1.49 3.00
CA PHE A 50 2.96 -0.88 1.84
C PHE A 50 2.33 -1.88 0.87
N ALA A 51 2.57 -3.19 1.01
CA ALA A 51 2.05 -4.18 0.07
C ALA A 51 0.52 -4.29 0.05
N TRP A 52 -0.15 -3.83 1.09
CA TRP A 52 -1.61 -3.70 1.09
C TRP A 52 -2.13 -2.80 -0.06
N MET A 53 -1.32 -1.86 -0.53
CA MET A 53 -1.61 -0.99 -1.68
C MET A 53 -1.63 -1.77 -3.01
N GLU A 54 -0.95 -2.92 -3.09
CA GLU A 54 -0.93 -3.75 -4.31
C GLU A 54 -2.29 -4.37 -4.62
N ASP A 55 -3.18 -4.44 -3.63
CA ASP A 55 -4.50 -5.05 -3.74
C ASP A 55 -5.59 -4.04 -4.14
N GLY A 56 -5.34 -3.31 -5.24
CA GLY A 56 -6.24 -2.26 -5.71
C GLY A 56 -6.45 -1.16 -4.69
N CYS A 57 -5.45 -0.87 -3.84
CA CYS A 57 -5.58 0.10 -2.76
C CYS A 57 -6.70 -0.22 -1.76
N VAL A 58 -7.10 -1.48 -1.62
CA VAL A 58 -8.10 -1.87 -0.62
C VAL A 58 -7.40 -2.51 0.58
N GLY A 59 -6.53 -3.45 0.27
CA GLY A 59 -5.82 -4.25 1.27
C GLY A 59 -6.73 -5.25 1.98
N ASP A 60 -7.85 -5.65 1.38
CA ASP A 60 -8.88 -6.52 1.98
C ASP A 60 -8.63 -7.99 1.58
N GLY A 61 -7.61 -8.57 2.19
CA GLY A 61 -7.26 -9.98 2.00
C GLY A 61 -6.35 -10.44 3.12
N PHE A 62 -6.42 -11.71 3.50
CA PHE A 62 -5.74 -12.25 4.70
C PHE A 62 -4.26 -11.84 4.84
N ILE A 63 -3.56 -11.71 3.72
CA ILE A 63 -2.14 -11.29 3.65
C ILE A 63 -1.99 -9.77 3.84
N TYR A 64 -2.90 -8.99 3.27
CA TYR A 64 -2.85 -7.54 3.23
C TYR A 64 -3.43 -6.89 4.48
N ASP A 65 -4.37 -7.53 5.16
CA ASP A 65 -5.00 -7.02 6.39
C ASP A 65 -3.94 -6.77 7.48
N SER A 66 -3.04 -7.74 7.70
CA SER A 66 -1.94 -7.61 8.66
C SER A 66 -0.94 -6.50 8.26
N ILE A 67 -0.68 -6.36 6.96
CA ILE A 67 0.23 -5.34 6.42
C ILE A 67 -0.39 -3.94 6.57
N LYS A 68 -1.69 -3.80 6.31
CA LYS A 68 -2.46 -2.57 6.52
C LYS A 68 -2.47 -2.19 8.00
N GLU A 69 -2.65 -3.16 8.90
CA GLU A 69 -2.55 -2.93 10.34
C GLU A 69 -1.15 -2.44 10.76
N HIS A 70 -0.09 -3.05 10.22
CA HIS A 70 1.29 -2.58 10.45
C HIS A 70 1.51 -1.16 9.93
N ASN A 71 0.98 -0.83 8.74
CA ASN A 71 1.01 0.52 8.18
C ASN A 71 0.34 1.53 9.12
N THR A 72 -0.88 1.24 9.57
CA THR A 72 -1.63 2.09 10.50
C THR A 72 -0.86 2.30 11.81
N LYS A 73 -0.28 1.23 12.38
CA LYS A 73 0.56 1.34 13.59
C LYS A 73 1.80 2.19 13.34
N PHE A 74 2.44 2.06 12.18
CA PHE A 74 3.59 2.86 11.80
C PHE A 74 3.25 4.35 11.69
N ILE A 75 2.14 4.69 11.00
CA ILE A 75 1.61 6.05 10.91
C ILE A 75 1.32 6.60 12.30
N ASN A 76 0.50 5.92 13.11
CA ASN A 76 0.09 6.38 14.43
C ASN A 76 1.25 6.56 15.43
N ARG A 77 2.35 5.82 15.24
CA ARG A 77 3.55 5.95 16.08
C ARG A 77 4.45 7.10 15.63
N THR A 78 4.45 7.43 14.34
CA THR A 78 5.33 8.45 13.76
C THR A 78 4.65 9.82 13.74
N MET A 79 3.33 9.83 13.53
CA MET A 79 2.48 10.98 13.28
C MET A 79 1.40 11.05 14.37
N LYS A 80 1.15 12.24 14.90
CA LYS A 80 0.12 12.46 15.93
C LYS A 80 -0.74 13.65 15.54
N MET A 81 -2.02 13.52 15.82
CA MET A 81 -3.00 14.58 15.71
C MET A 81 -3.62 14.80 17.09
N LYS A 82 -3.81 16.06 17.46
CA LYS A 82 -4.54 16.46 18.65
C LYS A 82 -5.64 17.42 18.24
N MET A 83 -6.88 17.12 18.62
CA MET A 83 -7.96 18.09 18.56
C MET A 83 -7.79 19.09 19.70
N LEU A 84 -7.87 20.38 19.38
CA LEU A 84 -7.78 21.48 20.31
C LEU A 84 -9.15 21.75 20.94
N ALA A 85 -9.15 22.16 22.21
CA ALA A 85 -10.39 22.52 22.90
C ALA A 85 -10.95 23.87 22.38
N GLU A 86 -10.07 24.75 21.92
CA GLU A 86 -10.37 26.05 21.32
C GLU A 86 -9.46 26.23 20.09
N PRO A 87 -9.89 26.97 19.04
CA PRO A 87 -9.05 27.22 17.86
C PRO A 87 -7.73 27.92 18.21
N ASN A 88 -6.67 27.62 17.44
CA ASN A 88 -5.37 28.29 17.59
C ASN A 88 -5.38 29.70 16.95
N GLU A 89 -4.22 30.38 16.94
CA GLU A 89 -4.05 31.71 16.34
C GLU A 89 -4.36 31.79 14.83
N ASN A 90 -4.44 30.63 14.16
CA ASN A 90 -4.79 30.49 12.75
C ASN A 90 -6.22 29.96 12.53
N ASP A 91 -7.06 29.95 13.57
CA ASP A 91 -8.43 29.40 13.57
C ASP A 91 -8.51 27.89 13.29
N GLU A 92 -7.40 27.15 13.48
CA GLU A 92 -7.38 25.71 13.32
C GLU A 92 -7.74 25.00 14.64
N ILE A 93 -8.54 23.94 14.54
CA ILE A 93 -8.96 23.11 15.68
C ILE A 93 -8.13 21.81 15.83
N TYR A 94 -7.13 21.62 14.95
CA TYR A 94 -6.24 20.46 14.97
C TYR A 94 -4.79 20.90 15.06
N GLU A 95 -4.00 20.17 15.84
CA GLU A 95 -2.56 20.34 15.91
C GLU A 95 -1.87 19.03 15.50
N PHE A 96 -0.89 19.15 14.60
CA PHE A 96 -0.18 18.02 14.02
C PHE A 96 1.25 17.97 14.53
N PHE A 97 1.69 16.77 14.90
CA PHE A 97 3.02 16.57 15.47
C PHE A 97 3.70 15.35 14.91
N ILE A 98 5.01 15.45 14.83
CA ILE A 98 5.89 14.32 14.57
C ILE A 98 6.38 13.81 15.92
N THR A 99 6.27 12.51 16.15
CA THR A 99 6.88 11.88 17.32
C THR A 99 8.39 12.17 17.32
N PRO A 100 8.99 12.62 18.44
CA PRO A 100 10.43 12.88 18.49
C PRO A 100 11.23 11.64 18.08
N ARG A 101 12.35 11.82 17.37
CA ARG A 101 13.17 10.71 16.86
C ARG A 101 13.61 9.71 17.94
N SER A 102 13.86 10.19 19.16
CA SER A 102 14.21 9.35 20.33
C SER A 102 13.10 8.41 20.77
N GLN A 103 11.86 8.63 20.31
CA GLN A 103 10.68 7.83 20.62
C GLN A 103 10.22 6.99 19.41
N TRP A 104 10.94 7.03 18.29
CA TRP A 104 10.63 6.18 17.14
C TRP A 104 10.86 4.71 17.49
N ALA A 105 9.98 3.83 16.98
CA ALA A 105 10.11 2.41 17.22
C ALA A 105 11.47 1.90 16.68
N PRO A 106 12.25 1.13 17.47
CA PRO A 106 13.59 0.69 17.08
C PRO A 106 13.65 -0.05 15.74
N GLY A 107 12.59 -0.77 15.35
CA GLY A 107 12.52 -1.45 14.06
C GLY A 107 12.38 -0.53 12.84
N PHE A 108 11.82 0.68 13.00
CA PHE A 108 11.60 1.61 11.89
C PHE A 108 12.58 2.78 11.88
N SER A 109 13.11 3.16 13.04
CA SER A 109 14.03 4.30 13.17
C SER A 109 15.26 4.23 12.24
N PRO A 110 15.91 3.06 12.05
CA PRO A 110 17.02 2.93 11.10
C PRO A 110 16.61 3.12 9.63
N LEU A 111 15.34 2.88 9.31
CA LEU A 111 14.81 3.01 7.94
C LEU A 111 14.42 4.45 7.61
N MET A 112 14.23 5.30 8.62
CA MET A 112 13.79 6.69 8.45
C MET A 112 14.96 7.67 8.62
N LYS A 113 15.10 8.57 7.65
CA LYS A 113 16.07 9.65 7.67
C LYS A 113 15.50 10.90 8.34
N ASP A 114 14.29 11.26 7.95
CA ASP A 114 13.64 12.53 8.28
C ASP A 114 12.13 12.41 8.13
N VAL A 115 11.38 13.20 8.89
CA VAL A 115 9.92 13.30 8.80
C VAL A 115 9.57 14.78 8.84
N SER A 116 8.65 15.19 7.98
CA SER A 116 8.18 16.58 7.89
C SER A 116 6.67 16.64 7.69
N ILE A 117 6.06 17.72 8.17
CA ILE A 117 4.63 18.02 7.95
C ILE A 117 4.56 19.16 6.95
N HIS A 118 3.76 18.99 5.91
CA HIS A 118 3.39 20.06 4.98
C HIS A 118 1.88 20.23 5.02
N THR A 119 1.44 21.43 5.38
CA THR A 119 0.02 21.79 5.36
C THR A 119 -0.23 22.69 4.17
N ASN A 120 -1.23 22.38 3.36
CA ASN A 120 -1.78 23.28 2.36
C ASN A 120 -3.29 23.45 2.60
N HIS A 121 -3.96 24.28 1.80
CA HIS A 121 -5.39 24.58 2.00
C HIS A 121 -6.31 23.36 1.85
N GLU A 122 -5.83 22.26 1.27
CA GLU A 122 -6.65 21.09 0.92
C GLU A 122 -6.29 19.84 1.72
N TYR A 123 -5.02 19.68 2.12
CA TYR A 123 -4.50 18.49 2.79
C TYR A 123 -3.43 18.85 3.81
N THR A 124 -3.40 18.05 4.88
CA THR A 124 -2.20 17.88 5.70
C THR A 124 -1.43 16.67 5.18
N GLU A 125 -0.13 16.83 4.96
CA GLU A 125 0.73 15.79 4.40
C GLU A 125 1.91 15.51 5.33
N TYR A 126 2.06 14.27 5.75
CA TYR A 126 3.29 13.81 6.37
C TYR A 126 4.21 13.20 5.32
N HIS A 127 5.44 13.70 5.26
CA HIS A 127 6.48 13.23 4.35
C HIS A 127 7.55 12.49 5.16
N ILE A 128 7.64 11.18 5.00
CA ILE A 128 8.65 10.34 5.63
C ILE A 128 9.73 10.02 4.60
N LYS A 129 10.92 10.57 4.77
CA LYS A 129 12.09 10.27 3.94
C LYS A 129 12.83 9.06 4.49
N PHE A 130 13.12 8.10 3.62
CA PHE A 130 13.83 6.90 4.01
C PHE A 130 15.36 7.10 4.00
N ALA A 131 16.04 6.30 4.82
CA ALA A 131 17.48 6.14 4.79
C ALA A 131 17.92 5.52 3.45
N ASP A 132 19.21 5.66 3.12
CA ASP A 132 19.74 5.04 1.91
C ASP A 132 19.76 3.51 2.05
N GLY A 133 19.49 2.82 0.94
CA GLY A 133 19.41 1.35 0.90
C GLY A 133 18.03 0.77 1.19
N VAL A 134 17.07 1.58 1.64
CA VAL A 134 15.67 1.15 1.80
C VAL A 134 15.03 0.90 0.44
N LYS A 135 14.29 -0.21 0.34
CA LYS A 135 13.70 -0.73 -0.88
C LYS A 135 12.24 -1.12 -0.66
N TYR A 136 11.53 -1.27 -1.76
CA TYR A 136 10.22 -1.90 -1.86
C TYR A 136 10.22 -2.75 -3.13
N ARG A 137 9.92 -4.05 -3.02
CA ARG A 137 10.02 -4.99 -4.17
C ARG A 137 11.39 -4.90 -4.86
N GLU A 138 12.45 -4.90 -4.04
CA GLU A 138 13.86 -4.74 -4.43
C GLU A 138 14.23 -3.40 -5.09
N GLN A 139 13.26 -2.50 -5.30
CA GLN A 139 13.50 -1.21 -5.93
C GLN A 139 13.70 -0.10 -4.89
N PRO A 140 14.64 0.83 -5.11
CA PRO A 140 14.93 1.89 -4.15
C PRO A 140 13.74 2.83 -3.96
N ILE A 141 13.26 2.93 -2.71
CA ILE A 141 12.20 3.85 -2.30
C ILE A 141 12.83 5.01 -1.52
N LYS A 142 12.34 6.23 -1.74
CA LYS A 142 12.91 7.45 -1.17
C LYS A 142 12.00 8.11 -0.15
N GLU A 143 10.71 8.06 -0.37
CA GLU A 143 9.77 8.79 0.47
C GLU A 143 8.41 8.10 0.49
N TYR A 144 7.72 8.24 1.60
CA TYR A 144 6.31 7.91 1.75
C TYR A 144 5.56 9.16 2.16
N HIS A 145 4.45 9.47 1.46
CA HIS A 145 3.56 10.56 1.84
C HIS A 145 2.24 9.99 2.33
N TYR A 146 1.81 10.46 3.50
CA TYR A 146 0.46 10.25 4.00
C TYR A 146 -0.28 11.58 3.94
N LYS A 147 -1.25 11.66 3.02
CA LYS A 147 -2.10 12.84 2.83
C LYS A 147 -3.46 12.54 3.43
N PHE A 148 -4.00 13.48 4.19
CA PHE A 148 -5.31 13.31 4.80
C PHE A 148 -5.95 14.68 5.00
N ARG A 149 -7.28 14.67 5.07
CA ARG A 149 -8.07 15.80 5.53
C ARG A 149 -8.54 15.51 6.95
N PRO A 150 -8.27 16.37 7.94
CA PRO A 150 -8.60 16.09 9.34
C PRO A 150 -10.09 15.80 9.58
N GLU A 151 -10.97 16.40 8.78
CA GLU A 151 -12.43 16.31 8.92
C GLU A 151 -13.11 15.32 7.96
N SER A 152 -12.36 14.60 7.12
CA SER A 152 -12.97 13.69 6.16
C SER A 152 -12.21 12.37 6.02
N GLU A 153 -12.90 11.35 5.51
CA GLU A 153 -12.30 10.07 5.14
C GLU A 153 -11.34 10.17 3.93
N GLY A 154 -11.36 11.32 3.23
CA GLY A 154 -10.54 11.57 2.04
C GLY A 154 -9.04 11.69 2.33
N GLY A 155 -8.22 10.98 1.55
CA GLY A 155 -6.77 10.99 1.70
C GLY A 155 -6.01 10.29 0.57
N ALA A 156 -4.69 10.22 0.72
CA ALA A 156 -3.85 9.47 -0.21
C ALA A 156 -2.59 8.91 0.45
N HIS A 157 -2.20 7.73 0.00
CA HIS A 157 -0.91 7.11 0.32
C HIS A 157 -0.03 7.17 -0.92
N VAL A 158 1.12 7.82 -0.83
CA VAL A 158 2.06 8.00 -1.96
C VAL A 158 3.38 7.31 -1.66
N LEU A 159 3.78 6.36 -2.52
CA LEU A 159 5.12 5.78 -2.51
C LEU A 159 5.97 6.47 -3.57
N LYS A 160 7.06 7.12 -3.16
CA LYS A 160 7.99 7.80 -4.07
C LYS A 160 9.28 7.02 -4.21
N PHE A 161 9.57 6.59 -5.43
CA PHE A 161 10.72 5.77 -5.76
C PHE A 161 11.89 6.63 -6.27
N ALA A 162 13.12 6.15 -6.07
CA ALA A 162 14.28 6.79 -6.66
C ALA A 162 14.21 6.75 -8.20
N LYS A 163 14.80 7.73 -8.89
CA LYS A 163 14.73 7.84 -10.36
C LYS A 163 15.30 6.63 -11.10
N ASN A 164 16.20 5.87 -10.48
CA ASN A 164 16.80 4.67 -11.03
C ASN A 164 16.02 3.38 -10.71
N ALA A 165 14.88 3.46 -10.02
CA ALA A 165 14.03 2.31 -9.76
C ALA A 165 13.41 1.78 -11.06
N ASN A 166 13.42 0.46 -11.23
CA ASN A 166 12.67 -0.21 -12.28
C ASN A 166 11.18 -0.25 -11.90
N MET A 167 10.43 0.77 -12.28
CA MET A 167 9.01 0.80 -11.95
C MET A 167 8.20 -0.30 -12.61
N GLN A 168 8.61 -0.85 -13.76
CA GLN A 168 7.88 -1.95 -14.38
C GLN A 168 7.87 -3.20 -13.48
N SER A 169 8.97 -3.47 -12.76
CA SER A 169 9.02 -4.59 -11.82
C SER A 169 8.19 -4.35 -10.56
N VAL A 170 7.91 -3.10 -10.19
CA VAL A 170 7.02 -2.73 -9.09
C VAL A 170 5.56 -2.83 -9.53
N LEU A 171 5.23 -2.17 -10.64
CA LEU A 171 3.86 -2.01 -11.14
C LEU A 171 3.17 -3.34 -11.44
N LYS A 172 3.92 -4.36 -11.88
CA LYS A 172 3.36 -5.70 -12.15
C LYS A 172 2.66 -6.35 -10.94
N HIS A 173 2.97 -5.88 -9.72
CA HIS A 173 2.36 -6.38 -8.49
C HIS A 173 1.06 -5.64 -8.14
N PHE A 174 0.88 -4.40 -8.62
CA PHE A 174 -0.30 -3.59 -8.31
C PHE A 174 -1.48 -4.00 -9.19
N LYS A 175 -2.57 -4.41 -8.53
CA LYS A 175 -3.81 -4.85 -9.15
C LYS A 175 -4.82 -3.71 -9.23
N THR A 176 -5.79 -3.88 -10.12
CA THR A 176 -7.03 -3.10 -10.12
C THR A 176 -8.14 -3.95 -9.52
N ARG A 177 -8.95 -3.37 -8.64
CA ARG A 177 -10.19 -3.95 -8.13
C ARG A 177 -11.38 -3.16 -8.66
N GLN A 178 -12.51 -3.85 -8.76
CA GLN A 178 -13.80 -3.25 -9.04
C GLN A 178 -14.52 -3.10 -7.70
N THR A 179 -14.81 -1.86 -7.32
CA THR A 179 -15.44 -1.52 -6.04
C THR A 179 -16.76 -0.82 -6.31
N LEU A 180 -17.76 -1.08 -5.48
CA LEU A 180 -19.05 -0.40 -5.54
C LEU A 180 -18.93 0.94 -4.80
N ASP A 181 -19.24 2.03 -5.49
CA ASP A 181 -19.43 3.33 -4.84
C ASP A 181 -20.72 3.26 -4.02
N TYR A 182 -20.61 3.48 -2.70
CA TYR A 182 -21.74 3.39 -1.78
C TYR A 182 -22.77 4.52 -1.99
N VAL A 183 -22.35 5.66 -2.55
CA VAL A 183 -23.20 6.84 -2.80
C VAL A 183 -23.93 6.72 -4.13
N THR A 184 -23.22 6.34 -5.19
CA THR A 184 -23.78 6.29 -6.55
C THR A 184 -24.33 4.92 -6.93
N GLY A 185 -23.88 3.86 -6.25
CA GLY A 185 -24.18 2.48 -6.61
C GLY A 185 -23.49 2.02 -7.91
N GLU A 186 -22.57 2.80 -8.44
CA GLU A 186 -21.81 2.47 -9.65
C GLU A 186 -20.53 1.71 -9.30
N MET A 187 -20.11 0.83 -10.22
CA MET A 187 -18.83 0.14 -10.10
C MET A 187 -17.72 1.03 -10.63
N PHE A 188 -16.63 1.18 -9.87
CA PHE A 188 -15.45 1.92 -10.29
C PHE A 188 -14.17 1.09 -10.11
N ASP A 189 -13.15 1.45 -10.89
CA ASP A 189 -11.80 0.90 -10.76
C ASP A 189 -11.10 1.52 -9.56
N GLN A 190 -10.78 0.70 -8.56
CA GLN A 190 -9.87 1.06 -7.48
C GLN A 190 -8.47 0.51 -7.79
N LYS A 191 -7.49 1.41 -7.91
CA LYS A 191 -6.11 1.09 -8.29
C LYS A 191 -5.15 2.19 -7.86
N ALA A 192 -3.87 1.84 -7.76
CA ALA A 192 -2.83 2.84 -7.58
C ALA A 192 -2.57 3.57 -8.92
N GLU A 193 -2.43 4.88 -8.85
CA GLU A 193 -2.04 5.71 -9.98
C GLU A 193 -0.53 5.91 -10.03
N PHE A 194 0.08 5.72 -11.21
CA PHE A 194 1.51 5.91 -11.41
C PHE A 194 1.79 7.24 -12.12
N ASP A 195 2.51 8.13 -11.45
CA ASP A 195 3.08 9.33 -12.07
C ASP A 195 4.57 9.08 -12.39
N ARG A 196 4.85 8.99 -13.69
CA ARG A 196 6.19 8.76 -14.23
C ARG A 196 7.13 9.96 -14.02
N ASN A 197 6.60 11.19 -14.01
CA ASN A 197 7.41 12.39 -13.86
C ASN A 197 7.98 12.49 -12.44
N ASN A 198 7.19 12.13 -11.43
CA ASN A 198 7.62 12.13 -10.03
C ASN A 198 8.11 10.77 -9.53
N ASN A 199 7.87 9.71 -10.30
CA ASN A 199 8.16 8.32 -9.97
C ASN A 199 7.42 7.87 -8.71
N THR A 200 6.11 8.17 -8.67
CA THR A 200 5.24 7.96 -7.51
C THR A 200 4.10 7.02 -7.83
N LEU A 201 3.74 6.18 -6.86
CA LEU A 201 2.53 5.38 -6.85
C LEU A 201 1.57 5.90 -5.78
N THR A 202 0.36 6.28 -6.18
CA THR A 202 -0.63 6.90 -5.30
C THR A 202 -1.88 6.06 -5.18
N CYS A 203 -2.28 5.74 -3.96
CA CYS A 203 -3.60 5.21 -3.64
C CYS A 203 -4.47 6.32 -3.04
N TYR A 204 -5.65 6.56 -3.62
CA TYR A 204 -6.62 7.53 -3.13
C TYR A 204 -7.75 6.84 -2.36
N TYR A 205 -8.28 7.55 -1.35
CA TYR A 205 -9.40 7.16 -0.50
C TYR A 205 -10.36 8.34 -0.38
#